data_AF-A0A1G7GW21-F1
#
_entry.id   AF-A0A1G7GW21-F1
#
_cell.length_a   1.000
_cell.length_b   1.000
_cell.length_c   1.000
_cell.angle_alpha   90.00
_cell.angle_beta   90.00
_cell.angle_gamma   90.00
#
_symmetry.space_group_name_H-M   'P 1'
#
loop_
_entity.id
_entity.type
_entity.pdbx_description
1 polymer ?
#
loop_
_entity_poly.entity_id
_entity_poly.type
_entity_poly.pdbx_seq_one_letter_code
_entity_poly.pdbx_strand_id
1 'polypeptide(L)'
;MLILLAMILSALTSLLLGDTLWIVFASIITFAVSETTDTEIYSRLKLPFHLRVAYSGIVGGILDSIIFVVIGLSPLGANILPWNAVFLAIVGQIIVKTLVQLVAAIIVKRIFFKQAKVV
;
A
#
# COMPACT_ATOMS: atom_id res chain seq x y z
N MET A 1 -16.73 6.66 1.60
CA MET A 1 -17.12 7.78 0.69
C MET A 1 -15.90 8.58 0.22
N LEU A 2 -14.97 8.98 1.09
CA LEU A 2 -13.76 9.74 0.68
C LEU A 2 -12.82 8.97 -0.27
N ILE A 3 -12.61 7.67 -0.05
CA ILE A 3 -11.73 6.85 -0.90
C ILE A 3 -12.28 6.74 -2.33
N LEU A 4 -13.59 6.49 -2.47
CA LEU A 4 -14.25 6.43 -3.78
C LEU A 4 -14.13 7.77 -4.54
N LEU A 5 -14.28 8.89 -3.83
CA LEU A 5 -14.08 10.22 -4.40
C LEU A 5 -12.62 10.41 -4.85
N ALA A 6 -11.64 10.02 -4.03
CA ALA A 6 -10.23 10.08 -4.38
C ALA A 6 -9.91 9.23 -5.63
N MET A 7 -10.52 8.06 -5.78
CA MET A 7 -10.37 7.20 -6.95
C MET A 7 -10.98 7.83 -8.21
N ILE A 8 -12.17 8.43 -8.11
CA ILE A 8 -12.81 9.14 -9.23
C ILE A 8 -11.94 10.33 -9.66
N LEU A 9 -11.45 11.12 -8.70
CA LEU A 9 -10.56 12.24 -8.99
C LEU A 9 -9.26 11.77 -9.64
N SER A 10 -8.66 10.68 -9.16
CA SER A 10 -7.47 10.07 -9.75
C SER A 10 -7.72 9.58 -11.19
N ALA A 11 -8.90 9.04 -11.48
CA ALA A 11 -9.27 8.62 -12.83
C ALA A 11 -9.42 9.81 -13.78
N LEU A 12 -10.08 10.87 -13.31
CA LEU A 12 -10.28 12.10 -14.08
C LEU A 12 -8.96 12.81 -14.36
N THR A 13 -8.06 12.92 -13.37
CA THR A 13 -6.74 13.52 -13.60
C THR A 13 -5.91 12.68 -14.56
N SER A 14 -5.91 11.35 -14.42
CA SER A 14 -5.22 10.45 -15.36
C SER A 14 -5.73 10.62 -16.79
N LEU A 15 -7.04 10.75 -16.99
CA LEU A 15 -7.65 11.04 -18.30
C LEU A 15 -7.20 12.37 -18.88
N LEU A 16 -7.17 13.42 -18.06
CA LEU A 16 -6.79 14.76 -18.49
C LEU A 16 -5.29 14.87 -18.82
N LEU A 17 -4.44 14.12 -18.10
CA LEU A 17 -2.99 14.10 -18.32
C LEU A 17 -2.57 13.13 -19.45
N GLY A 18 -3.50 12.31 -19.95
CA GLY A 18 -3.20 11.29 -20.97
C GLY A 18 -2.50 10.05 -20.42
N ASP A 19 -2.47 9.88 -19.10
CA ASP A 19 -1.96 8.68 -18.46
C ASP A 19 -2.90 7.49 -18.71
N THR A 20 -2.34 6.28 -18.78
CA THR A 20 -3.14 5.09 -19.03
C THR A 20 -4.14 4.85 -17.89
N LEU A 21 -5.44 4.83 -18.21
CA LEU A 21 -6.52 4.39 -17.29
C LEU A 21 -6.25 3.03 -16.65
N TRP A 22 -5.39 2.23 -17.29
CA TRP A 22 -4.93 0.95 -16.78
C TRP A 22 -4.22 1.06 -15.42
N ILE A 23 -3.42 2.10 -15.21
CA ILE A 23 -2.74 2.33 -13.91
C ILE A 23 -3.77 2.61 -12.82
N VAL A 24 -4.80 3.38 -13.15
CA VAL A 24 -5.90 3.65 -12.22
C VAL A 24 -6.58 2.35 -11.86
N PHE A 25 -7.00 1.55 -12.85
CA PHE A 25 -7.61 0.24 -12.63
C PHE A 25 -6.73 -0.70 -11.79
N ALA A 26 -5.44 -0.80 -12.10
CA ALA A 26 -4.49 -1.59 -11.34
C ALA A 26 -4.41 -1.12 -9.88
N SER A 27 -4.44 0.20 -9.64
CA SER A 27 -4.47 0.79 -8.30
C SER A 27 -5.72 0.41 -7.53
N ILE A 28 -6.89 0.37 -8.19
CA ILE A 28 -8.16 -0.05 -7.57
C ILE A 28 -8.07 -1.49 -7.06
N ILE A 29 -7.63 -2.41 -7.92
CA ILE A 29 -7.50 -3.84 -7.55
C ILE A 29 -6.49 -4.00 -6.43
N THR A 30 -5.34 -3.37 -6.60
CA THR A 30 -4.25 -3.43 -5.61
C THR A 30 -4.75 -2.97 -4.26
N PHE A 31 -5.37 -1.78 -4.20
CA PHE A 31 -5.93 -1.22 -2.98
C PHE A 31 -6.99 -2.13 -2.36
N ALA A 32 -7.93 -2.64 -3.16
CA ALA A 32 -8.98 -3.52 -2.64
C ALA A 32 -8.40 -4.77 -1.95
N VAL A 33 -7.36 -5.38 -2.54
CA VAL A 33 -6.73 -6.58 -1.97
C VAL A 33 -5.85 -6.24 -0.77
N SER A 34 -5.02 -5.20 -0.86
CA SER A 34 -4.09 -4.81 0.20
C SER A 34 -4.82 -4.29 1.43
N GLU A 35 -5.83 -3.44 1.27
CA GLU A 35 -6.64 -2.88 2.35
C GLU A 35 -7.46 -3.97 3.07
N THR A 36 -8.06 -4.88 2.30
CA THR A 36 -8.83 -6.01 2.88
C THR A 36 -7.91 -6.90 3.71
N THR A 37 -6.70 -7.18 3.21
CA THR A 37 -5.73 -8.01 3.92
C THR A 37 -5.17 -7.30 5.15
N ASP A 38 -4.83 -6.01 5.04
CA ASP A 38 -4.37 -5.19 6.16
C ASP A 38 -5.42 -5.17 7.27
N THR A 39 -6.68 -4.85 6.94
CA THR A 39 -7.79 -4.83 7.89
C THR A 39 -7.99 -6.18 8.57
N GLU A 40 -7.91 -7.27 7.81
CA GLU A 40 -8.12 -8.62 8.34
C GLU A 40 -7.01 -9.04 9.31
N ILE A 41 -5.75 -8.78 8.94
CA ILE A 41 -4.58 -9.07 9.80
C ILE A 41 -4.64 -8.19 11.04
N TYR A 42 -4.89 -6.90 10.87
CA TYR A 42 -4.99 -5.93 11.97
C TYR A 42 -6.07 -6.32 12.98
N SER A 43 -7.25 -6.74 12.50
CA SER A 43 -8.40 -7.09 13.33
C SER A 43 -8.24 -8.42 14.05
N ARG A 44 -7.59 -9.41 13.40
CA ARG A 44 -7.40 -10.76 13.97
C ARG A 44 -6.18 -10.89 14.89
N LEU A 45 -5.15 -10.05 14.71
CA LEU A 45 -3.96 -10.12 15.56
C LEU A 45 -4.25 -9.66 16.99
N LYS A 46 -3.92 -10.49 17.97
CA LYS A 46 -3.99 -10.16 19.41
C LYS A 46 -2.65 -9.65 19.97
N LEU A 47 -2.02 -8.71 19.26
CA LEU A 47 -0.75 -8.08 19.68
C LEU A 47 -0.98 -6.67 20.26
N PRO A 48 0.03 -6.01 20.85
CA PRO A 48 -0.03 -4.57 21.13
C PRO A 48 -0.32 -3.73 19.88
N PHE A 49 -1.02 -2.61 20.03
CA PHE A 49 -1.47 -1.74 18.92
C PHE A 49 -0.37 -1.44 17.88
N HIS A 50 0.81 -0.99 18.34
CA HIS A 50 1.94 -0.69 17.46
C HIS A 50 2.44 -1.88 16.63
N LEU A 51 2.36 -3.11 17.17
CA LEU A 51 2.73 -4.32 16.43
C LEU A 51 1.64 -4.72 15.44
N ARG A 52 0.36 -4.57 15.78
CA ARG A 52 -0.73 -4.80 14.83
C ARG A 52 -0.56 -3.92 13.60
N VAL A 53 -0.37 -2.62 13.81
CA VAL A 53 -0.11 -1.63 12.74
C VAL A 53 1.12 -2.02 11.92
N ALA A 54 2.22 -2.44 12.56
CA ALA A 54 3.43 -2.83 11.83
C ALA A 54 3.20 -4.07 10.94
N TYR A 55 2.70 -5.17 11.51
CA TYR A 55 2.55 -6.43 10.77
C TYR A 55 1.50 -6.33 9.67
N SER A 56 0.35 -5.73 9.95
CA SER A 56 -0.73 -5.62 8.99
C SER A 56 -0.30 -4.76 7.79
N GLY A 57 0.31 -3.59 8.05
CA GLY A 57 0.79 -2.71 6.99
C GLY A 57 1.98 -3.27 6.20
N ILE A 58 2.87 -4.07 6.81
CA ILE A 58 3.94 -4.75 6.06
C ILE A 58 3.35 -5.76 5.08
N VAL A 59 2.41 -6.60 5.53
CA VAL A 59 1.80 -7.62 4.65
C VAL A 59 0.95 -6.97 3.56
N GLY A 60 0.13 -5.98 3.92
CA GLY A 60 -0.63 -5.18 2.96
C GLY A 60 0.28 -4.51 1.93
N GLY A 61 1.39 -3.90 2.38
CA GLY A 61 2.38 -3.26 1.51
C GLY A 61 3.13 -4.20 0.57
N ILE A 62 3.39 -5.44 0.99
CA ILE A 62 3.98 -6.48 0.13
C ILE A 62 3.01 -6.86 -0.99
N LEU A 63 1.77 -7.18 -0.64
CA LEU A 63 0.73 -7.51 -1.62
C LEU A 63 0.50 -6.35 -2.59
N ASP A 64 0.47 -5.13 -2.06
CA ASP A 64 0.31 -3.91 -2.85
C ASP A 64 1.43 -3.79 -3.90
N SER A 65 2.69 -3.93 -3.48
CA SER A 65 3.83 -3.84 -4.39
C SER A 65 3.86 -4.93 -5.46
N ILE A 66 3.51 -6.17 -5.10
CA ILE A 66 3.49 -7.27 -6.07
C ILE A 66 2.39 -7.04 -7.10
N ILE A 67 1.15 -6.81 -6.64
CA ILE A 67 -0.02 -6.70 -7.52
C ILE A 67 0.12 -5.46 -8.41
N PHE A 68 0.51 -4.31 -7.86
CA PHE A 68 0.62 -3.07 -8.62
C PHE A 68 1.72 -3.12 -9.67
N VAL A 69 2.90 -3.65 -9.34
CA VAL A 69 4.00 -3.71 -10.32
C VAL A 69 3.68 -4.71 -11.42
N VAL A 70 3.13 -5.89 -11.08
CA VAL A 70 2.82 -6.92 -12.07
C VAL A 70 1.65 -6.51 -12.96
N ILE A 71 0.55 -5.99 -12.40
CA ILE A 71 -0.66 -5.68 -13.17
C ILE A 71 -0.61 -4.28 -13.78
N GLY A 72 -0.05 -3.31 -13.05
CA GLY A 72 -0.01 -1.91 -13.45
C GLY A 72 1.17 -1.58 -14.35
N LEU A 73 2.40 -1.87 -13.90
CA LEU A 73 3.61 -1.33 -14.51
C LEU A 73 4.30 -2.26 -15.52
N SER A 74 4.13 -3.57 -15.37
CA SER A 74 4.79 -4.56 -16.22
C SER A 74 4.28 -4.54 -17.67
N PRO A 75 4.88 -5.32 -18.58
CA PRO A 75 4.40 -5.46 -19.96
C PRO A 75 2.99 -6.06 -20.07
N LEU A 76 2.46 -6.67 -19.00
CA LEU A 76 1.06 -7.12 -18.95
C LEU A 76 0.06 -5.95 -18.83
N GLY A 77 0.51 -4.82 -18.30
CA GLY A 77 -0.31 -3.65 -18.05
C GLY A 77 0.06 -2.47 -18.93
N ALA A 78 0.51 -1.39 -18.30
CA ALA A 78 0.88 -0.15 -18.99
C ALA A 78 2.20 -0.25 -19.78
N ASN A 79 2.93 -1.37 -19.67
CA ASN A 79 4.19 -1.62 -20.37
C ASN A 79 5.26 -0.53 -20.13
N ILE A 80 5.31 -0.04 -18.89
CA ILE A 80 6.27 1.00 -18.45
C ILE A 80 7.60 0.35 -18.03
N LEU A 81 7.54 -0.84 -17.43
CA LEU A 81 8.69 -1.59 -16.92
C LEU A 81 8.88 -2.88 -17.72
N PRO A 82 10.09 -3.16 -18.24
CA PRO A 82 10.40 -4.46 -18.86
C PRO A 82 10.51 -5.57 -17.80
N TRP A 83 10.29 -6.83 -18.21
CA TRP A 83 10.25 -7.99 -17.31
C TRP A 83 11.49 -8.17 -16.43
N ASN A 84 12.68 -7.84 -16.96
CA ASN A 84 13.94 -7.89 -16.21
C ASN A 84 13.99 -6.90 -15.04
N ALA A 85 13.23 -5.81 -15.09
CA ALA A 85 13.17 -4.78 -14.05
C ALA A 85 11.98 -4.96 -13.09
N VAL A 86 10.98 -5.77 -13.43
CA VAL A 86 9.78 -6.02 -12.61
C VAL A 86 10.17 -6.52 -11.21
N PHE A 87 11.04 -7.53 -11.14
CA PHE A 87 11.45 -8.09 -9.84
C PHE A 87 12.16 -7.05 -8.97
N LEU A 88 13.09 -6.28 -9.55
CA LEU A 88 13.81 -5.23 -8.86
C LEU A 88 12.87 -4.11 -8.38
N ALA A 89 11.87 -3.75 -9.18
CA ALA A 89 10.86 -2.76 -8.80
C ALA A 89 10.02 -3.25 -7.61
N ILE A 90 9.58 -4.51 -7.61
CA ILE A 90 8.83 -5.11 -6.48
C ILE A 90 9.68 -5.06 -5.21
N VAL A 91 10.92 -5.55 -5.26
CA VAL A 91 11.82 -5.59 -4.10
C VAL A 91 12.11 -4.18 -3.59
N GLY A 92 12.41 -3.24 -4.49
CA GLY A 92 12.65 -1.84 -4.14
C GLY A 92 11.44 -1.21 -3.44
N GLN A 93 10.24 -1.42 -3.96
CA GLN A 93 9.03 -0.90 -3.32
C GLN A 93 8.79 -1.55 -1.94
N ILE A 94 8.97 -2.87 -1.80
CA ILE A 94 8.79 -3.57 -0.52
C ILE A 94 9.75 -3.02 0.53
N ILE A 95 11.02 -2.83 0.18
CA ILE A 95 12.04 -2.28 1.10
C ILE A 95 11.61 -0.90 1.58
N VAL A 96 11.32 0.02 0.66
CA VAL A 96 10.95 1.40 1.00
C VAL A 96 9.68 1.43 1.84
N LYS A 97 8.62 0.72 1.44
CA LYS A 97 7.35 0.66 2.18
C LYS A 97 7.53 0.07 3.57
N THR A 98 8.32 -1.00 3.70
CA THR A 98 8.61 -1.61 5.01
C THR A 98 9.34 -0.64 5.93
N LEU A 99 10.35 0.08 5.41
CA LEU A 99 11.08 1.07 6.19
C LEU A 99 10.16 2.19 6.68
N VAL A 100 9.34 2.74 5.79
CA VAL A 100 8.35 3.77 6.15
C VAL A 100 7.34 3.23 7.18
N GLN A 101 6.86 2.00 7.02
CA GLN A 101 5.92 1.36 7.95
C GLN A 101 6.52 1.16 9.35
N LEU A 102 7.79 0.76 9.43
CA LEU A 102 8.49 0.60 10.71
C LEU A 102 8.68 1.94 11.40
N VAL A 103 9.04 2.99 10.66
CA VAL A 103 9.13 4.35 11.21
C VAL A 103 7.77 4.81 11.74
N ALA A 104 6.70 4.61 10.98
CA ALA A 104 5.33 4.92 11.40
C ALA A 104 4.95 4.16 12.68
N ALA A 105 5.23 2.86 12.75
CA ALA A 105 4.95 2.04 13.94
C ALA A 105 5.73 2.50 15.18
N ILE A 106 6.98 2.96 15.02
CA ILE A 106 7.77 3.54 16.13
C ILE A 106 7.15 4.84 16.62
N ILE A 107 6.73 5.71 15.71
CA ILE A 107 6.06 6.98 16.06
C ILE A 107 4.76 6.69 16.82
N VAL A 108 3.94 5.77 16.29
CA VAL A 108 2.71 5.31 16.94
C VAL A 108 3.01 4.78 18.33
N LYS A 109 4.01 3.91 18.50
CA LYS A 109 4.42 3.41 19.81
C LYS A 109 4.75 4.56 20.77
N ARG A 110 5.53 5.56 20.34
CA ARG A 110 5.93 6.69 21.20
C ARG A 110 4.74 7.56 21.63
N ILE A 111 3.83 7.87 20.71
CA ILE A 111 2.67 8.73 21.00
C ILE A 111 1.71 8.03 21.97
N PHE A 112 1.35 6.77 21.70
CA PHE A 112 0.41 6.03 22.53
C PHE A 112 1.00 5.59 23.88
N PHE A 113 2.30 5.28 23.94
CA PHE A 113 2.97 4.98 25.22
C PHE A 113 3.05 6.20 26.13
N LYS A 114 3.10 7.43 25.56
CA LYS A 114 3.07 8.67 26.35
C LYS A 114 1.69 8.93 26.96
N GLN A 115 0.60 8.63 26.24
CA GLN A 115 -0.77 8.77 26.76
C GLN A 115 -1.05 7.81 27.93
N ALA A 116 -0.53 6.58 27.89
CA ALA A 116 -0.72 5.60 28.98
C ALA A 116 -0.01 5.97 30.30
N LYS A 117 0.94 6.91 30.29
CA LYS A 117 1.63 7.42 31.50
C LYS A 117 1.01 8.70 32.07
N VAL A 118 0.09 9.32 31.35
CA VAL A 118 -0.51 10.63 31.69
C VAL A 118 -1.93 10.47 32.25
N VAL A 119 -2.44 9.22 32.33
CA VAL A 119 -3.69 8.85 32.99
C VAL A 119 -3.38 8.13 34.29
#